data_AF-K1UTR7-F1
#
_entry.id   AF-K1UTR7-F1
#
_cell.length_a   1.000
_cell.length_b   1.000
_cell.length_c   1.000
_cell.angle_alpha   90.00
_cell.angle_beta   90.00
_cell.angle_gamma   90.00
#
_symmetry.space_group_name_H-M   'P 1'
#
loop_
_entity.id
_entity.type
_entity.pdbx_description
1 polymer ?
#
loop_
_entity_poly.entity_id
_entity_poly.type
_entity_poly.pdbx_seq_one_letter_code
_entity_poly.pdbx_strand_id
1 'polypeptide(L)'
;MPKIDVDAVLAAKAPRIARWVPGFVIRWLKRTIHQDEINYILDEYSALPPQQFIQACFKFWGVTYSVEGLENLDPKGRYLFASNHPFGGMDGMMLADELVGYFGDARVIVNDLLMHVEPLRPLWIPVNKHGSQCGEYLRRFDEAFASDCPI
;
A
#
# COMPACT_ATOMS: atom_id res chain seq x y z
N MET A 1 -2.86 3.33 -18.25
CA MET A 1 -2.39 2.99 -16.89
C MET A 1 -2.61 1.50 -16.65
N PRO A 2 -1.78 0.84 -15.82
CA PRO A 2 -1.98 -0.58 -15.53
C PRO A 2 -3.22 -0.71 -14.66
N LYS A 3 -4.22 -1.40 -15.21
CA LYS A 3 -5.39 -1.83 -14.47
C LYS A 3 -4.97 -3.01 -13.59
N ILE A 4 -5.50 -3.08 -12.38
CA ILE A 4 -5.37 -4.31 -11.59
C ILE A 4 -6.22 -5.35 -12.29
N ASP A 5 -5.53 -6.35 -12.85
CA ASP A 5 -6.14 -7.53 -13.43
C ASP A 5 -5.79 -8.74 -12.56
N VAL A 6 -6.79 -9.21 -11.80
CA VAL A 6 -6.67 -10.39 -10.95
C VAL A 6 -6.26 -11.62 -11.75
N ASP A 7 -6.67 -11.73 -13.02
CA ASP A 7 -6.31 -12.87 -13.88
C ASP A 7 -4.80 -12.86 -14.19
N ALA A 8 -4.26 -11.68 -14.53
CA ALA A 8 -2.85 -11.49 -14.81
C ALA A 8 -1.99 -11.75 -13.55
N VAL A 9 -2.43 -11.26 -12.39
CA VAL A 9 -1.72 -11.46 -11.11
C VAL A 9 -1.73 -12.93 -10.69
N LEU A 10 -2.88 -13.63 -10.79
CA LEU A 10 -2.96 -15.07 -10.50
C LEU A 10 -2.12 -15.90 -11.49
N ALA A 11 -2.14 -15.56 -12.77
CA ALA A 11 -1.34 -16.24 -13.79
C ALA A 11 0.17 -16.05 -13.57
N ALA A 12 0.60 -14.85 -13.16
CA ALA A 12 2.00 -14.55 -12.89
C ALA A 12 2.51 -15.23 -11.60
N LYS A 13 1.72 -15.21 -10.52
CA LYS A 13 2.18 -15.70 -9.20
C LYS A 13 1.92 -17.19 -8.97
N ALA A 14 0.87 -17.76 -9.57
CA ALA A 14 0.47 -19.14 -9.35
C ALA A 14 -0.04 -19.84 -10.65
N PRO A 15 0.82 -19.99 -11.68
CA PRO A 15 0.42 -20.50 -13.00
C PRO A 15 -0.16 -21.92 -12.97
N ARG A 16 0.27 -22.76 -12.03
CA ARG A 16 -0.26 -24.13 -11.87
C ARG A 16 -1.68 -24.14 -11.31
N ILE A 17 -2.03 -23.16 -10.47
CA ILE A 17 -3.36 -23.06 -9.85
C ILE A 17 -4.30 -22.34 -10.81
N ALA A 18 -3.84 -21.27 -11.46
CA ALA A 18 -4.62 -20.45 -12.39
C ALA A 18 -5.33 -21.27 -13.48
N ARG A 19 -4.71 -22.35 -13.99
CA ARG A 19 -5.31 -23.24 -15.02
C ARG A 19 -6.48 -24.10 -14.50
N TRP A 20 -6.57 -24.29 -13.19
CA TRP A 20 -7.60 -25.12 -12.54
C TRP A 20 -8.67 -24.30 -11.82
N VAL A 21 -8.46 -22.99 -11.63
CA VAL A 21 -9.46 -22.14 -10.98
C VAL A 21 -10.67 -21.97 -11.90
N PRO A 22 -11.88 -22.37 -11.47
CA PRO A 22 -13.08 -22.15 -12.26
C PRO A 22 -13.37 -20.66 -12.44
N GLY A 23 -13.87 -20.26 -13.61
CA GLY A 23 -14.16 -18.85 -13.90
C GLY A 23 -15.16 -18.18 -12.95
N PHE A 24 -16.03 -18.94 -12.27
CA PHE A 24 -16.91 -18.38 -11.23
C PHE A 24 -16.15 -17.99 -9.96
N VAL A 25 -15.07 -18.71 -9.60
CA VAL A 25 -14.21 -18.40 -8.44
C VAL A 25 -13.40 -17.14 -8.73
N ILE A 26 -12.90 -17.00 -9.96
CA ILE A 26 -12.23 -15.79 -10.44
C ILE A 26 -13.19 -14.59 -10.36
N ARG A 27 -14.42 -14.71 -10.91
CA ARG A 27 -15.42 -13.64 -10.83
C ARG A 27 -15.78 -13.29 -9.38
N TRP A 28 -15.89 -14.28 -8.51
CA TRP A 28 -16.11 -14.08 -7.08
C TRP A 28 -14.94 -13.31 -6.45
N LEU A 29 -13.68 -13.71 -6.71
CA LEU A 29 -12.47 -12.99 -6.28
C LEU A 29 -12.47 -11.54 -6.75
N LYS A 30 -12.71 -11.30 -8.05
CA LYS A 30 -12.79 -9.94 -8.63
C LYS A 30 -13.82 -9.06 -7.92
N ARG A 31 -14.97 -9.64 -7.56
CA ARG A 31 -16.02 -8.94 -6.82
C ARG A 31 -15.65 -8.71 -5.35
N THR A 32 -15.03 -9.71 -4.69
CA THR A 32 -14.60 -9.59 -3.29
C THR A 32 -13.50 -8.56 -3.12
N ILE A 33 -12.55 -8.49 -4.07
CA ILE A 33 -11.49 -7.49 -4.05
C ILE A 33 -11.96 -6.12 -4.57
N HIS A 34 -13.22 -6.00 -5.01
CA HIS A 34 -13.77 -4.75 -5.56
C HIS A 34 -12.87 -4.20 -6.70
N GLN A 35 -12.51 -5.09 -7.63
CA GLN A 35 -11.55 -4.77 -8.70
C GLN A 35 -12.00 -3.57 -9.53
N ASP A 36 -13.30 -3.45 -9.79
CA ASP A 36 -13.86 -2.38 -10.63
C ASP A 36 -13.78 -1.04 -9.91
N GLU A 37 -14.03 -1.00 -8.60
CA GLU A 37 -13.86 0.18 -7.75
C GLU A 37 -12.39 0.58 -7.64
N ILE A 38 -11.47 -0.38 -7.46
CA ILE A 38 -10.03 -0.09 -7.44
C ILE A 38 -9.58 0.44 -8.81
N ASN A 39 -10.02 -0.16 -9.90
CA ASN A 39 -9.69 0.31 -11.24
C ASN A 39 -10.30 1.69 -11.55
N TYR A 40 -11.49 2.01 -11.02
CA TYR A 40 -12.06 3.35 -11.11
C TYR A 40 -11.20 4.37 -10.37
N ILE A 41 -10.81 4.06 -9.13
CA ILE A 41 -9.93 4.91 -8.32
C ILE A 41 -8.57 5.09 -9.01
N LEU A 42 -8.01 4.04 -9.60
CA LEU A 42 -6.75 4.11 -10.34
C LEU A 42 -6.90 4.92 -11.64
N ASP A 43 -7.95 4.70 -12.43
CA ASP A 43 -8.16 5.46 -13.68
C ASP A 43 -8.36 6.95 -13.37
N GLU A 44 -9.06 7.30 -12.29
CA GLU A 44 -9.39 8.69 -11.94
C GLU A 44 -8.28 9.42 -11.16
N TYR A 45 -7.57 8.70 -10.26
CA TYR A 45 -6.70 9.33 -9.27
C TYR A 45 -5.23 8.91 -9.36
N SER A 46 -4.83 8.00 -10.24
CA SER A 46 -3.43 7.52 -10.28
C SER A 46 -2.39 8.57 -10.68
N ALA A 47 -2.81 9.69 -11.27
CA ALA A 47 -1.93 10.83 -11.53
C ALA A 47 -1.66 11.68 -10.28
N LEU A 48 -2.39 11.45 -9.18
CA LEU A 48 -2.20 12.19 -7.94
C LEU A 48 -0.93 11.75 -7.22
N PRO A 49 -0.29 12.69 -6.48
CA PRO A 49 0.73 12.34 -5.51
C PRO A 49 0.22 11.28 -4.50
N PRO A 50 1.11 10.45 -3.92
CA PRO A 50 0.72 9.33 -3.05
C PRO A 50 -0.25 9.72 -1.93
N GLN A 51 0.02 10.82 -1.23
CA GLN A 51 -0.83 11.31 -0.14
C GLN A 51 -2.23 11.73 -0.64
N GLN A 52 -2.29 12.48 -1.75
CA GLN A 52 -3.56 12.90 -2.34
C GLN A 52 -4.37 11.71 -2.87
N PHE A 53 -3.69 10.68 -3.39
CA PHE A 53 -4.33 9.43 -3.77
C PHE A 53 -4.99 8.74 -2.56
N ILE A 54 -4.30 8.68 -1.41
CA ILE A 54 -4.87 8.15 -0.17
C ILE A 54 -6.12 8.93 0.25
N GLN A 55 -6.04 10.26 0.25
CA GLN A 55 -7.17 11.14 0.61
C GLN A 55 -8.36 10.96 -0.34
N ALA A 56 -8.11 10.79 -1.64
CA ALA A 56 -9.16 10.51 -2.63
C ALA A 56 -9.84 9.16 -2.36
N CYS A 57 -9.07 8.11 -2.01
CA CYS A 57 -9.61 6.82 -1.62
C CYS A 57 -10.54 6.93 -0.39
N PHE A 58 -10.10 7.59 0.68
CA PHE A 58 -10.93 7.76 1.88
C PHE A 58 -12.20 8.56 1.61
N LYS A 59 -12.11 9.62 0.80
CA LYS A 59 -13.27 10.40 0.37
C LYS A 59 -14.26 9.53 -0.42
N PHE A 60 -13.78 8.70 -1.34
CA PHE A 60 -14.61 7.81 -2.12
C PHE A 60 -15.30 6.74 -1.26
N TRP A 61 -14.59 6.18 -0.26
CA TRP A 61 -15.15 5.21 0.68
C TRP A 61 -16.04 5.83 1.76
N GLY A 62 -16.08 7.15 1.88
CA GLY A 62 -16.83 7.85 2.93
C GLY A 62 -16.25 7.60 4.33
N VAL A 63 -14.94 7.39 4.43
CA VAL A 63 -14.24 7.10 5.68
C VAL A 63 -13.57 8.37 6.20
N THR A 64 -13.74 8.63 7.50
CA THR A 64 -13.03 9.69 8.22
C THR A 64 -12.25 9.10 9.39
N TYR A 65 -11.13 9.72 9.74
CA TYR A 65 -10.30 9.34 10.88
C TYR A 65 -9.72 10.60 11.53
N SER A 66 -9.17 10.43 12.72
CA SER A 66 -8.48 11.46 13.49
C SER A 66 -7.28 10.85 14.19
N VAL A 67 -6.21 11.63 14.34
CA VAL A 67 -5.01 11.25 15.08
C VAL A 67 -4.87 12.14 16.31
N GLU A 68 -4.48 11.53 17.42
CA GLU A 68 -4.18 12.23 18.68
C GLU A 68 -2.75 11.90 19.10
N GLY A 69 -2.04 12.90 19.64
CA GLY A 69 -0.73 12.72 20.25
C GLY A 69 0.46 12.89 19.29
N LEU A 70 0.21 13.05 17.99
CA LEU A 70 1.24 13.32 16.98
C LEU A 70 1.94 14.66 17.23
N GLU A 71 1.19 15.64 17.75
CA GLU A 71 1.67 16.96 18.15
C GLU A 71 2.70 16.95 19.28
N ASN A 72 2.84 15.85 20.02
CA ASN A 72 3.82 15.70 21.09
C ASN A 72 5.21 15.29 20.58
N LEU A 73 5.34 14.95 19.29
CA LEU A 73 6.59 14.53 18.68
C LEU A 73 7.32 15.73 18.08
N ASP A 74 8.66 15.74 18.14
CA ASP A 74 9.45 16.72 17.38
C ASP A 74 9.35 16.41 15.87
N PRO A 75 8.87 17.32 15.00
CA PRO A 75 8.82 17.10 13.55
C PRO A 75 10.18 16.83 12.89
N LYS A 76 11.29 17.13 13.56
CA LYS A 76 12.65 16.81 13.10
C LYS A 76 13.22 15.55 13.72
N GLY A 77 12.47 14.91 14.63
CA GLY A 77 12.85 13.67 15.26
C GLY A 77 12.71 12.49 14.30
N ARG A 78 13.46 11.43 14.59
CA ARG A 78 13.42 10.18 13.85
C ARG A 78 12.68 9.13 14.66
N TYR A 79 11.60 8.58 14.11
CA TYR A 79 10.71 7.67 14.82
C TYR A 79 10.44 6.39 14.01
N LEU A 80 10.16 5.31 14.74
CA LEU A 80 9.64 4.06 14.22
C LEU A 80 8.24 3.85 14.82
N PHE A 81 7.23 3.78 13.98
CA PHE A 81 5.84 3.59 14.39
C PHE A 81 5.46 2.12 14.29
N ALA A 82 5.11 1.52 15.42
CA ALA A 82 4.61 0.15 15.48
C ALA A 82 3.12 0.17 15.82
N SER A 83 2.30 -0.31 14.88
CA SER A 83 0.84 -0.38 15.04
C SER A 83 0.33 -1.81 14.87
N ASN A 84 -0.77 -2.12 15.55
CA ASN A 84 -1.63 -3.21 15.13
C ASN A 84 -2.29 -2.90 13.76
N HIS A 85 -2.72 -3.93 13.04
CA HIS A 85 -3.23 -3.79 11.68
C HIS A 85 -4.53 -4.59 11.45
N PRO A 86 -5.63 -4.27 12.16
CA PRO A 86 -6.87 -5.03 12.08
C PRO A 86 -7.57 -4.90 10.72
N PHE A 87 -7.47 -3.75 10.04
CA PHE A 87 -8.14 -3.52 8.76
C PHE A 87 -7.23 -3.74 7.55
N GLY A 88 -5.97 -4.12 7.77
CA GLY A 88 -5.02 -4.27 6.68
C GLY A 88 -4.77 -2.91 6.03
N GLY A 89 -4.48 -2.88 4.72
CA GLY A 89 -3.92 -1.71 4.01
C GLY A 89 -4.56 -0.35 4.29
N MET A 90 -5.83 -0.31 4.73
CA MET A 90 -6.47 0.91 5.24
C MET A 90 -5.71 1.57 6.39
N ASP A 91 -5.29 0.83 7.43
CA ASP A 91 -4.56 1.43 8.56
C ASP A 91 -3.20 1.97 8.10
N GLY A 92 -2.56 1.28 7.15
CA GLY A 92 -1.28 1.70 6.58
C GLY A 92 -1.41 2.98 5.77
N MET A 93 -2.53 3.16 5.06
CA MET A 93 -2.84 4.40 4.36
C MET A 93 -3.17 5.54 5.33
N MET A 94 -3.92 5.30 6.40
CA MET A 94 -4.21 6.32 7.43
C MET A 94 -2.92 6.83 8.07
N LEU A 95 -2.05 5.91 8.51
CA LEU A 95 -0.75 6.26 9.09
C LEU A 95 0.13 6.99 8.08
N ALA A 96 0.19 6.52 6.83
CA ALA A 96 1.00 7.18 5.81
C ALA A 96 0.53 8.62 5.53
N ASP A 97 -0.77 8.85 5.42
CA ASP A 97 -1.31 10.20 5.16
C ASP A 97 -0.96 11.19 6.28
N GLU A 98 -1.13 10.77 7.53
CA GLU A 98 -0.89 11.60 8.71
C GLU A 98 0.60 11.85 8.96
N LEU A 99 1.42 10.80 8.82
CA LEU A 99 2.87 10.93 8.99
C LEU A 99 3.49 11.78 7.88
N VAL A 100 3.05 11.63 6.63
CA VAL A 100 3.49 12.53 5.54
C VAL A 100 3.02 13.96 5.80
N GLY A 101 1.79 14.15 6.30
CA GLY A 101 1.26 15.47 6.63
C GLY A 101 2.06 16.18 7.74
N TYR A 102 2.51 15.44 8.75
CA TYR A 102 3.20 16.00 9.91
C TYR A 102 4.72 16.12 9.74
N PHE A 103 5.38 15.08 9.21
CA PHE A 103 6.83 15.03 9.04
C PHE A 103 7.30 15.46 7.63
N GLY A 104 6.37 15.66 6.70
CA GLY A 104 6.64 16.01 5.31
C GLY A 104 6.98 14.82 4.41
N ASP A 105 7.46 13.71 4.98
CA ASP A 105 7.68 12.44 4.28
C ASP A 105 7.56 11.27 5.27
N ALA A 106 7.21 10.09 4.76
CA ALA A 106 7.15 8.86 5.56
C ALA A 106 7.39 7.63 4.68
N ARG A 107 7.83 6.54 5.30
CA ARG A 107 7.93 5.24 4.66
C ARG A 107 7.11 4.22 5.43
N VAL A 108 6.47 3.29 4.73
CA VAL A 108 5.68 2.22 5.34
C VAL A 108 6.16 0.89 4.83
N ILE A 109 6.42 -0.04 5.75
CA ILE A 109 6.81 -1.40 5.42
C ILE A 109 5.57 -2.16 4.94
N VAL A 110 5.63 -2.68 3.72
CA VAL A 110 4.50 -3.36 3.09
C VAL A 110 4.91 -4.65 2.40
N ASN A 111 3.92 -5.49 2.08
CA ASN A 111 4.16 -6.66 1.26
C ASN A 111 4.52 -6.30 -0.19
N ASP A 112 5.38 -7.11 -0.82
CA ASP A 112 5.77 -7.02 -2.23
C ASP A 112 4.59 -6.88 -3.21
N LEU A 113 3.45 -7.54 -2.93
CA LEU A 113 2.25 -7.43 -3.77
C LEU A 113 1.68 -6.03 -3.83
N LEU A 114 1.82 -5.27 -2.76
CA LEU A 114 1.26 -3.94 -2.72
C LEU A 114 1.95 -3.04 -3.74
N MET A 115 3.24 -3.28 -4.05
CA MET A 115 4.02 -2.52 -5.05
C MET A 115 3.39 -2.40 -6.45
N HIS A 116 2.36 -3.18 -6.77
CA HIS A 116 1.55 -3.05 -7.99
C HIS A 116 0.58 -1.87 -7.98
N VAL A 117 0.30 -1.26 -6.82
CA VAL A 117 -0.49 -0.02 -6.72
C VAL A 117 0.48 1.15 -6.93
N GLU A 118 0.67 1.52 -8.19
CA GLU A 118 1.70 2.48 -8.61
C GLU A 118 1.70 3.81 -7.85
N PRO A 119 0.54 4.43 -7.53
CA PRO A 119 0.52 5.73 -6.85
C PRO A 119 1.14 5.69 -5.45
N LEU A 120 1.11 4.55 -4.77
CA LEU A 120 1.60 4.40 -3.40
C LEU A 120 3.04 3.86 -3.32
N ARG A 121 3.57 3.38 -4.44
CA ARG A 121 4.92 2.82 -4.54
C ARG A 121 6.05 3.68 -3.92
N PRO A 122 6.01 5.03 -4.00
CA PRO A 122 7.04 5.86 -3.38
C PRO A 122 7.07 5.81 -1.85
N LEU A 123 5.91 5.58 -1.21
CA LEU A 123 5.80 5.51 0.25
C LEU A 123 6.21 4.14 0.81
N TRP A 124 6.38 3.15 -0.05
CA TRP A 124 6.46 1.75 0.37
C TRP A 124 7.87 1.18 0.39
N ILE A 125 8.19 0.52 1.50
CA ILE A 125 9.36 -0.34 1.66
C ILE A 125 8.88 -1.79 1.51
N PRO A 126 9.15 -2.45 0.37
CA PRO A 126 8.69 -3.82 0.15
C PRO A 126 9.47 -4.81 1.01
N VAL A 127 8.76 -5.73 1.65
CA VAL A 127 9.32 -6.93 2.28
C VAL A 127 8.72 -8.18 1.67
N ASN A 128 9.57 -9.16 1.35
CA ASN A 128 9.11 -10.43 0.80
C ASN A 128 8.44 -11.26 1.91
N LYS A 129 7.13 -11.49 1.80
CA LYS A 129 6.40 -12.38 2.74
C LYS A 129 6.38 -13.83 2.26
N HIS A 130 6.61 -14.09 0.97
CA HIS A 130 6.60 -15.42 0.36
C HIS A 130 7.87 -15.60 -0.49
N GLY A 131 8.74 -16.55 -0.14
CA GLY A 131 9.98 -16.84 -0.87
C GLY A 131 11.24 -16.18 -0.28
N SER A 132 12.38 -16.34 -0.98
CA SER A 132 13.67 -15.75 -0.58
C SER A 132 13.68 -14.23 -0.77
N GLN A 133 14.23 -13.49 0.21
CA GLN A 133 14.39 -12.03 0.10
C GLN A 133 15.26 -11.67 -1.12
N CYS A 134 14.79 -10.74 -1.95
CA CYS A 134 15.61 -10.16 -3.01
C CYS A 134 16.62 -9.19 -2.38
N GLY A 135 17.90 -9.23 -2.78
CA GLY A 135 18.93 -8.34 -2.22
C GLY A 135 18.61 -6.85 -2.38
N GLU A 136 17.83 -6.49 -3.40
CA GLU A 136 17.35 -5.12 -3.61
C GLU A 136 16.40 -4.65 -2.49
N TYR A 137 15.54 -5.54 -1.97
CA TYR A 137 14.57 -5.19 -0.92
C TYR A 137 15.24 -4.99 0.42
N LEU A 138 16.22 -5.85 0.75
CA LEU A 138 17.10 -5.66 1.91
C LEU A 138 17.82 -4.33 1.84
N ARG A 139 18.35 -3.96 0.67
CA ARG A 139 19.03 -2.68 0.48
C ARG A 139 18.08 -1.49 0.67
N ARG A 140 16.87 -1.52 0.10
CA ARG A 140 15.87 -0.45 0.30
C ARG A 140 15.40 -0.35 1.75
N PHE A 141 15.34 -1.48 2.44
CA PHE A 141 15.06 -1.52 3.86
C PHE A 141 16.19 -0.84 4.65
N ASP A 142 17.44 -1.25 4.44
CA ASP A 142 18.60 -0.65 5.11
C ASP A 142 18.74 0.85 4.81
N GLU A 143 18.52 1.27 3.57
CA GLU A 143 18.54 2.68 3.16
C GLU A 143 17.44 3.50 3.86
N ALA A 144 16.22 2.94 3.98
CA ALA A 144 15.15 3.61 4.70
C ALA A 144 15.47 3.73 6.20
N PHE A 145 15.99 2.67 6.81
CA PHE A 145 16.47 2.67 8.20
C PHE A 145 17.80 3.44 8.39
N ALA A 146 18.45 3.90 7.33
CA ALA A 146 19.56 4.84 7.44
C ALA A 146 19.11 6.31 7.26
N SER A 147 17.88 6.53 6.78
CA SER A 147 17.35 7.86 6.51
C SER A 147 16.77 8.54 7.77
N ASP A 148 16.52 9.85 7.64
CA ASP A 148 15.87 10.67 8.68
C ASP A 148 14.34 10.61 8.63
N CYS A 149 13.76 9.85 7.67
CA CYS A 149 12.31 9.73 7.53
C CYS A 149 11.73 8.83 8.63
N PRO A 150 10.50 9.13 9.11
CA PRO A 150 9.75 8.20 9.93
C PRO A 150 9.38 6.93 9.13
N ILE A 151 9.38 5.80 9.83
CA ILE A 151 9.06 4.46 9.30
C ILE A 151 7.88 3.86 10.05
#